data_AF-A0A0F9AT46-F1
#
_entry.id   AF-A0A0F9AT46-F1
#
_cell.length_a   1.000
_cell.length_b   1.000
_cell.length_c   1.000
_cell.angle_alpha   90.00
_cell.angle_beta   90.00
_cell.angle_gamma   90.00
#
_symmetry.space_group_name_H-M   'P 1'
#
loop_
_entity.id
_entity.type
_entity.pdbx_description
1 polymer ?
#
loop_
_entity_poly.entity_id
_entity_poly.type
_entity_poly.pdbx_seq_one_letter_code
_entity_poly.pdbx_strand_id
1 'polypeptide(L)'
;DPGQVIGLLEGKGLPGILVWPALIFNAAAGLLMMAGPFVRPTALALAIYTAFVSWFHFLPDDGWQMSIFVKNWAIAGGLLVVFGTTPPRTDSTGA
;
A
#
# COMPACT_ATOMS: atom_id res chain seq x y z
N ASP A 1 0.87 -4.33 18.48
CA ASP A 1 0.34 -5.70 18.59
C ASP A 1 0.01 -6.23 17.19
N PRO A 2 0.68 -7.28 16.68
CA PRO A 2 0.38 -7.86 15.36
C PRO A 2 -0.90 -8.70 15.33
N GLY A 3 -1.50 -9.03 16.48
CA GLY A 3 -2.64 -9.94 16.58
C GLY A 3 -3.86 -9.51 15.75
N GLN A 4 -4.14 -8.21 15.67
CA GLN A 4 -5.23 -7.68 14.85
C GLN A 4 -5.03 -7.95 13.34
N VAL A 5 -3.80 -7.81 12.85
CA VAL A 5 -3.48 -8.05 11.43
C VAL A 5 -3.46 -9.55 11.14
N ILE A 6 -2.94 -10.36 12.07
CA ILE A 6 -2.98 -11.82 11.97
C ILE A 6 -4.43 -12.31 11.86
N GLY A 7 -5.33 -11.81 12.72
CA GLY A 7 -6.74 -12.16 12.66
C GLY A 7 -7.42 -11.78 11.34
N LEU A 8 -7.06 -10.63 10.74
CA LEU A 8 -7.57 -10.24 9.41
C LEU A 8 -7.07 -11.19 8.30
N LEU A 9 -5.80 -11.60 8.36
CA LEU A 9 -5.22 -12.54 7.39
C LEU A 9 -5.89 -13.91 7.49
N GLU A 10 -5.95 -14.46 8.70
CA GLU A 10 -6.55 -15.77 8.96
C GLU A 10 -8.04 -15.78 8.63
N GLY A 11 -8.76 -14.69 8.90
CA GLY A 11 -10.16 -14.50 8.51
C GLY A 11 -10.42 -14.51 7.00
N LYS A 12 -9.38 -14.33 6.18
CA LYS A 12 -9.43 -14.47 4.71
C LYS A 12 -8.73 -15.76 4.22
N GLY A 13 -8.39 -16.69 5.12
CA GLY A 13 -7.70 -17.94 4.79
C GLY A 13 -6.22 -17.78 4.45
N LEU A 14 -5.61 -16.66 4.81
CA LEU A 14 -4.20 -16.37 4.55
C LEU A 14 -3.33 -16.69 5.78
N PRO A 15 -2.07 -17.11 5.59
CA PRO A 15 -1.15 -17.34 6.70
C PRO A 15 -0.87 -16.07 7.52
N GLY A 16 -1.02 -16.13 8.85
CA GLY A 16 -0.73 -15.01 9.75
C GLY A 16 0.72 -14.50 9.66
N ILE A 17 1.67 -15.34 9.24
CA ILE A 17 3.08 -14.97 9.03
C ILE A 17 3.26 -13.86 7.98
N LEU A 18 2.28 -13.65 7.08
CA LEU A 18 2.29 -12.56 6.10
C LEU A 18 2.31 -11.15 6.72
N VAL A 19 2.03 -11.03 8.02
CA VAL A 19 2.19 -9.77 8.76
C VAL A 19 3.61 -9.21 8.67
N TRP A 20 4.64 -10.09 8.68
CA TRP A 20 6.05 -9.65 8.67
C TRP A 20 6.51 -9.16 7.29
N PRO A 21 6.26 -9.88 6.18
CA PRO A 21 6.46 -9.34 4.85
C PRO A 21 5.70 -8.03 4.61
N ALA A 22 4.45 -7.93 5.06
CA ALA A 22 3.66 -6.70 4.94
C ALA A 22 4.30 -5.53 5.70
N LEU A 23 4.78 -5.76 6.92
CA LEU A 23 5.51 -4.76 7.70
C LEU A 23 6.78 -4.28 6.96
N ILE A 24 7.60 -5.22 6.50
CA ILE A 24 8.85 -4.92 5.79
C ILE A 24 8.55 -4.12 4.52
N PHE A 25 7.55 -4.53 3.73
CA PHE A 25 7.14 -3.83 2.53
C PHE A 25 6.74 -2.39 2.82
N ASN A 26 5.85 -2.16 3.79
CA ASN A 26 5.37 -0.81 4.11
C ASN A 26 6.50 0.08 4.65
N ALA A 27 7.38 -0.46 5.51
CA ALA A 27 8.53 0.27 6.03
C ALA A 27 9.50 0.66 4.91
N ALA A 28 9.88 -0.29 4.06
CA ALA A 28 10.77 -0.05 2.92
C ALA A 28 10.16 0.94 1.92
N ALA A 29 8.88 0.79 1.57
CA ALA A 29 8.18 1.69 0.68
C ALA A 29 8.11 3.12 1.25
N GLY A 30 7.84 3.27 2.55
CA GLY A 30 7.88 4.57 3.23
C GLY A 30 9.26 5.23 3.13
N LEU A 31 10.33 4.48 3.38
CA LEU A 31 11.71 4.97 3.24
C LEU A 31 12.06 5.34 1.80
N LEU A 32 11.64 4.54 0.81
CA LEU A 32 11.86 4.82 -0.61
C LEU A 32 11.12 6.07 -1.09
N MET A 33 9.90 6.29 -0.60
CA MET A 33 9.14 7.52 -0.84
C MET A 33 9.84 8.75 -0.26
N MET A 34 10.44 8.62 0.93
CA MET A 34 11.21 9.70 1.57
C MET A 34 12.55 9.98 0.87
N ALA A 35 13.24 8.93 0.41
CA ALA A 35 14.59 9.05 -0.15
C ALA A 35 14.60 9.77 -1.50
N GLY A 36 13.57 9.61 -2.34
CA GLY A 36 13.41 10.33 -3.61
C GLY A 36 13.66 9.53 -4.90
N PRO A 37 14.76 8.75 -5.06
CA PRO A 37 15.11 8.11 -6.33
C PRO A 37 14.07 7.14 -6.90
N PHE A 38 13.24 6.55 -6.05
CA PHE A 38 12.28 5.49 -6.42
C PHE A 38 10.82 5.90 -6.21
N VAL A 39 10.51 7.20 -6.07
CA VAL A 39 9.16 7.68 -5.77
C VAL A 39 8.13 7.20 -6.78
N ARG A 40 8.41 7.30 -8.09
CA ARG A 40 7.45 6.89 -9.13
C ARG A 40 7.06 5.40 -9.01
N PRO A 41 7.98 4.42 -9.11
CA PRO A 41 7.60 3.01 -8.98
C PRO A 41 7.06 2.65 -7.59
N THR A 42 7.56 3.29 -6.52
CA THR A 42 7.08 3.04 -5.15
C THR A 42 5.64 3.52 -4.95
N ALA A 43 5.27 4.68 -5.50
CA ALA A 43 3.91 5.20 -5.45
C ALA A 43 2.93 4.26 -6.16
N LEU A 44 3.29 3.72 -7.32
CA LEU A 44 2.45 2.75 -8.03
C LEU A 44 2.30 1.45 -7.22
N ALA A 45 3.40 0.91 -6.68
CA ALA A 45 3.37 -0.29 -5.87
C ALA A 45 2.48 -0.11 -4.62
N LEU A 46 2.62 1.02 -3.93
CA LEU A 46 1.78 1.38 -2.79
C LEU A 46 0.31 1.56 -3.18
N ALA A 47 0.02 2.14 -4.35
CA ALA A 47 -1.35 2.32 -4.81
C ALA A 47 -2.04 0.96 -5.01
N ILE A 48 -1.38 0.04 -5.71
CA ILE A 48 -1.87 -1.34 -5.94
C ILE A 48 -2.01 -2.08 -4.61
N TYR A 49 -1.00 -2.01 -3.75
CA TYR A 49 -1.02 -2.65 -2.43
C TYR A 49 -2.19 -2.12 -1.59
N THR A 50 -2.35 -0.80 -1.49
CA THR A 50 -3.40 -0.15 -0.68
C THR A 50 -4.80 -0.51 -1.19
N ALA A 51 -4.99 -0.50 -2.51
CA ALA A 51 -6.25 -0.93 -3.13
C ALA A 51 -6.53 -2.41 -2.86
N PHE A 52 -5.52 -3.29 -2.96
CA PHE A 52 -5.67 -4.72 -2.65
C PHE A 52 -6.04 -4.94 -1.18
N VAL A 53 -5.32 -4.32 -0.23
CA VAL A 53 -5.62 -4.52 1.19
C VAL A 53 -6.94 -3.90 1.64
N SER A 54 -7.54 -2.99 0.85
CA SER A 54 -8.91 -2.52 1.09
C SER A 54 -9.92 -3.67 1.19
N TRP A 55 -9.71 -4.78 0.45
CA TRP A 55 -10.57 -5.97 0.49
C TRP A 55 -10.74 -6.58 1.90
N PHE A 56 -9.74 -6.47 2.77
CA PHE A 56 -9.84 -6.94 4.16
C PHE A 56 -10.89 -6.18 4.96
N HIS A 57 -11.22 -4.96 4.53
CA HIS A 57 -12.14 -4.04 5.20
C HIS A 57 -13.47 -3.89 4.48
N PHE A 58 -13.73 -4.70 3.45
CA PHE A 58 -15.02 -4.70 2.77
C PHE A 58 -16.04 -5.51 3.59
N LEU A 59 -16.76 -4.82 4.47
CA LEU A 59 -17.87 -5.37 5.27
C LEU A 59 -18.99 -4.32 5.38
N PRO A 60 -19.96 -4.30 4.44
CA PRO A 60 -20.95 -3.22 4.31
C PRO A 60 -21.78 -2.92 5.56
N ASP A 61 -22.05 -3.93 6.39
CA ASP A 61 -22.85 -3.80 7.61
C ASP A 61 -22.07 -3.21 8.80
N ASP A 62 -20.75 -3.01 8.65
CA ASP A 62 -19.87 -2.39 9.65
C ASP A 62 -19.33 -1.05 9.13
N GLY A 63 -19.86 0.04 9.67
CA GLY A 63 -19.48 1.41 9.29
C GLY A 63 -18.01 1.73 9.56
N TRP A 64 -17.38 1.12 10.56
CA TRP A 64 -15.95 1.32 10.83
C TRP A 64 -15.11 0.68 9.73
N GLN A 65 -15.40 -0.57 9.36
CA GLN A 65 -14.71 -1.28 8.29
C GLN A 65 -14.87 -0.56 6.95
N MET A 66 -16.09 -0.16 6.60
CA MET A 66 -16.35 0.58 5.37
C MET A 66 -15.61 1.93 5.34
N SER A 67 -15.43 2.60 6.49
CA SER A 67 -14.63 3.83 6.54
C SER A 67 -13.15 3.57 6.19
N ILE A 68 -12.58 2.43 6.60
CA ILE A 68 -11.21 2.03 6.25
C ILE A 68 -11.12 1.69 4.76
N PHE A 69 -12.09 0.93 4.23
CA PHE A 69 -12.17 0.60 2.81
C PHE A 69 -12.13 1.87 1.94
N VAL A 70 -12.98 2.85 2.23
CA VAL A 70 -13.03 4.12 1.48
C VAL A 70 -11.75 4.93 1.64
N LYS A 71 -11.17 4.98 2.85
CA LYS A 71 -9.88 5.66 3.09
C LYS A 71 -8.75 5.04 2.27
N ASN A 72 -8.69 3.71 2.17
CA ASN A 72 -7.69 3.02 1.39
C ASN A 72 -7.79 3.38 -0.10
N TRP A 73 -9.00 3.49 -0.66
CA TRP A 73 -9.20 3.95 -2.03
C TRP A 73 -8.82 5.42 -2.25
N ALA A 74 -9.10 6.30 -1.29
CA ALA A 74 -8.65 7.69 -1.35
C ALA A 74 -7.11 7.79 -1.35
N ILE A 75 -6.43 7.01 -0.50
CA ILE A 75 -4.96 6.93 -0.45
C ILE A 75 -4.41 6.37 -1.76
N ALA A 76 -4.98 5.28 -2.29
CA ALA A 76 -4.57 4.70 -3.57
C ALA A 76 -4.70 5.71 -4.71
N GLY A 77 -5.79 6.48 -4.76
CA GLY A 77 -5.97 7.58 -5.72
C GLY A 77 -4.90 8.66 -5.58
N GLY A 78 -4.58 9.10 -4.36
CA GLY A 78 -3.50 10.06 -4.11
C GLY A 78 -2.13 9.55 -4.58
N LEU A 79 -1.83 8.27 -4.35
CA LEU A 79 -0.59 7.63 -4.80
C LEU A 79 -0.53 7.51 -6.34
N LEU A 80 -1.65 7.26 -7.02
CA LEU A 80 -1.71 7.27 -8.48
C LEU A 80 -1.46 8.67 -9.06
N VAL A 81 -1.91 9.73 -8.38
CA VAL A 81 -1.56 11.11 -8.75
C VAL A 81 -0.05 11.32 -8.63
N VAL A 82 0.57 10.90 -7.51
CA VAL A 82 2.04 10.99 -7.32
C VAL A 82 2.79 10.21 -8.41
N PHE A 83 2.35 8.99 -8.72
CA PHE A 83 2.90 8.21 -9.83
C PHE A 83 2.78 8.97 -11.16
N GLY A 84 1.61 9.53 -11.46
CA GLY A 84 1.36 10.26 -12.71
C GLY A 84 2.21 11.52 -12.87
N THR A 85 2.43 12.27 -11.78
CA THR A 85 3.15 13.55 -11.80
C THR A 85 4.66 13.43 -11.61
N THR A 86 5.16 12.32 -11.05
CA THR A 86 6.60 12.09 -10.89
C THR A 86 7.19 11.60 -12.22
N PRO A 87 8.12 12.30 -12.89
CA PRO A 87 8.66 11.85 -14.19
C PRO A 87 9.44 10.54 -14.07
N PRO A 88 9.49 9.69 -15.12
CA PRO A 88 10.41 8.55 -15.17
C PRO A 88 11.86 9.04 -15.02
N ARG A 89 12.68 8.26 -14.29
CA ARG A 89 14.11 8.53 -14.24
C ARG A 89 14.68 8.33 -15.64
N THR A 90 15.28 9.38 -16.20
CA THR A 90 16.09 9.29 -17.41
C THR A 90 17.54 9.16 -16.98
N ASP A 91 18.14 8.03 -17.26
CA ASP A 91 19.57 7.82 -17.06
C ASP A 91 20.28 8.63 -18.15
N SER A 92 20.84 9.79 -17.79
CA SER A 92 21.75 10.51 -18.68
C SER A 92 23.10 9.79 -18.69
N THR A 93 23.15 8.64 -19.36
CA THR A 93 24.40 7.95 -19.71
C THR A 93 24.54 8.02 -21.21
N GLY A 94 25.16 9.10 -21.70
CA GLY A 94 25.34 9.34 -23.14
C GLY A 94 25.74 10.77 -23.44
N ALA A 95 26.83 11.23 -22.82
CA ALA A 95 27.63 12.37 -23.29
C ALA A 95 29.09 11.90 -23.37
#